data_AF-A0A9D7E9C8-F1
#
_entry.id   AF-A0A9D7E9C8-F1
#
_cell.length_a   1.000
_cell.length_b   1.000
_cell.length_c   1.000
_cell.angle_alpha   90.00
_cell.angle_beta   90.00
_cell.angle_gamma   90.00
#
_symmetry.space_group_name_H-M   'P 1'
#
loop_
_entity.id
_entity.type
_entity.pdbx_description
1 polymer ?
#
loop_
_entity_poly.entity_id
_entity_poly.type
_entity_poly.pdbx_seq_one_letter_code
_entity_poly.pdbx_strand_id
1 'polypeptide(L)'
;MTVFFLMVGLELERELYIGELSGPKQAMLPALAAVGGMLVPAGIYALLNHGTPTADGAGIPMATDIAFAIGVLALLGDRVPLALKIFLTALAVMDDLGAILTIAIFYSHDLNWAFLGGAMGLFGVLGLLNRLKVMRLAIYLPLGVVLWYLMMRSGVHATISGVLLAFAIPFRRWRRTKSLVRAAARIAQASGLRHHAALRSGEHLRSVGAELVIRTLIRWQLGHLPFGLVGKPLGIALFSGVRSLWVGALCRRAPASGT
;
A
#
# COMPACT_ATOMS: atom_id res chain seq x y z
N MET A 1 -11.54 -1.55 -0.30
CA MET A 1 -10.06 -1.57 -0.12
C MET A 1 -9.51 -2.93 0.33
N THR A 2 -10.18 -3.71 1.17
CA THR A 2 -9.66 -5.01 1.63
C THR A 2 -9.28 -5.99 0.51
N VAL A 3 -10.11 -6.13 -0.54
CA VAL A 3 -9.78 -7.00 -1.69
C VAL A 3 -8.56 -6.49 -2.46
N PHE A 4 -8.40 -5.17 -2.56
CA PHE A 4 -7.22 -4.56 -3.18
C PHE A 4 -5.97 -4.87 -2.35
N PHE A 5 -6.01 -4.64 -1.03
CA PHE A 5 -4.89 -4.96 -0.13
C PHE A 5 -4.60 -6.45 0.00
N LEU A 6 -5.57 -7.33 -0.24
CA LEU A 6 -5.33 -8.76 -0.41
C LEU A 6 -4.50 -9.03 -1.67
N MET A 7 -4.81 -8.38 -2.80
CA MET A 7 -4.00 -8.51 -4.02
C MET A 7 -2.59 -7.94 -3.81
N VAL A 8 -2.47 -6.75 -3.22
CA VAL A 8 -1.18 -6.14 -2.86
C VAL A 8 -0.38 -7.03 -1.90
N GLY A 9 -1.02 -7.60 -0.88
CA GLY A 9 -0.37 -8.51 0.07
C GLY A 9 0.13 -9.80 -0.60
N LEU A 10 -0.62 -10.35 -1.56
CA LEU A 10 -0.18 -11.53 -2.31
C LEU A 10 1.00 -11.19 -3.23
N GLU A 11 0.99 -10.00 -3.84
CA GLU A 11 2.09 -9.50 -4.68
C GLU A 11 3.35 -9.23 -3.85
N LEU A 12 3.19 -8.62 -2.67
CA LEU A 12 4.27 -8.46 -1.69
C LEU A 12 4.87 -9.81 -1.30
N GLU A 13 4.03 -10.78 -0.94
CA GLU A 13 4.50 -12.13 -0.63
C GLU A 13 5.31 -12.70 -1.80
N ARG A 14 4.83 -12.56 -3.05
CA ARG A 14 5.57 -12.96 -4.25
C ARG A 14 6.93 -12.27 -4.36
N GLU A 15 7.00 -10.97 -4.16
CA GLU A 15 8.27 -10.25 -4.24
C GLU A 15 9.24 -10.62 -3.12
N LEU A 16 8.75 -10.95 -1.91
CA LEU A 16 9.56 -11.43 -0.80
C LEU A 16 10.14 -12.82 -1.06
N TYR A 17 9.43 -13.71 -1.75
CA TYR A 17 9.91 -15.08 -2.00
C TYR A 17 10.76 -15.21 -3.27
N ILE A 18 10.40 -14.52 -4.36
CA ILE A 18 11.01 -14.71 -5.69
C ILE A 18 11.34 -13.41 -6.43
N GLY A 19 11.12 -12.24 -5.82
CA GLY A 19 11.34 -10.94 -6.45
C GLY A 19 12.51 -10.16 -5.86
N GLU A 20 12.56 -8.87 -6.18
CA GLU A 20 13.62 -7.93 -5.75
C GLU A 20 13.61 -7.66 -4.23
N LEU A 21 12.54 -8.04 -3.53
CA LEU A 21 12.46 -7.94 -2.07
C LEU A 21 12.99 -9.18 -1.34
N SER A 22 13.42 -10.22 -2.07
CA SER A 22 13.92 -11.48 -1.47
C SER A 22 15.27 -11.34 -0.76
N GLY A 23 16.10 -10.38 -1.18
CA GLY A 23 17.38 -10.08 -0.55
C GLY A 23 17.32 -8.81 0.30
N PRO A 24 17.84 -8.80 1.54
CA PRO A 24 17.81 -7.60 2.39
C PRO A 24 18.55 -6.40 1.78
N LYS A 25 19.64 -6.65 1.03
CA LYS A 25 20.39 -5.60 0.31
C LYS A 25 19.60 -4.99 -0.86
N GLN A 26 18.76 -5.78 -1.52
CA GLN A 26 17.94 -5.35 -2.66
C GLN A 26 16.69 -4.63 -2.14
N ALA A 27 16.04 -5.19 -1.12
CA ALA A 27 14.86 -4.62 -0.46
C ALA A 27 15.10 -3.26 0.22
N MET A 28 16.33 -3.01 0.69
CA MET A 28 16.70 -1.75 1.34
C MET A 28 16.44 -0.52 0.47
N LEU A 29 16.68 -0.59 -0.85
CA LEU A 29 16.53 0.59 -1.71
C LEU A 29 15.05 0.97 -1.89
N PRO A 30 14.13 0.08 -2.31
CA PRO A 30 12.70 0.38 -2.35
C PRO A 30 12.14 0.78 -0.98
N ALA A 31 12.54 0.11 0.10
CA ALA A 31 12.04 0.40 1.44
C ALA A 31 12.45 1.80 1.92
N LEU A 32 13.72 2.19 1.79
CA LEU A 32 14.18 3.53 2.17
C LEU A 32 13.58 4.62 1.29
N ALA A 33 13.44 4.34 -0.01
CA ALA A 33 12.79 5.26 -0.94
C ALA A 33 11.31 5.46 -0.62
N ALA A 34 10.58 4.40 -0.24
CA ALA A 34 9.19 4.50 0.20
C ALA A 34 9.08 5.28 1.51
N VAL A 35 9.88 4.95 2.52
CA VAL A 35 9.90 5.66 3.81
C VAL A 35 10.19 7.16 3.62
N GLY A 36 11.18 7.51 2.80
CA GLY A 36 11.47 8.91 2.45
C GLY A 36 10.32 9.57 1.67
N GLY A 37 9.73 8.86 0.71
CA GLY A 37 8.58 9.29 -0.07
C GLY A 37 7.31 9.51 0.75
N MET A 38 7.20 8.89 1.93
CA MET A 38 6.10 9.09 2.87
C MET A 38 6.38 10.17 3.90
N LEU A 39 7.52 10.08 4.60
CA LEU A 39 7.83 10.93 5.76
C LEU A 39 8.08 12.39 5.37
N VAL A 40 8.73 12.64 4.24
CA VAL A 40 9.05 14.00 3.79
C VAL A 40 7.78 14.80 3.47
N PRO A 41 6.86 14.36 2.60
CA PRO A 41 5.64 15.11 2.33
C PRO A 41 4.72 15.21 3.55
N ALA A 42 4.62 14.16 4.38
CA ALA A 42 3.85 14.21 5.62
C ALA A 42 4.44 15.22 6.62
N GLY A 43 5.76 15.26 6.77
CA GLY A 43 6.48 16.21 7.63
C GLY A 43 6.32 17.64 7.16
N ILE A 44 6.51 17.92 5.87
CA ILE A 44 6.31 19.26 5.30
C ILE A 44 4.86 19.71 5.53
N TYR A 45 3.88 18.82 5.36
CA TYR A 45 2.48 19.11 5.64
C TYR A 45 2.22 19.43 7.11
N ALA A 46 2.73 18.62 8.02
CA ALA A 46 2.56 18.82 9.46
C ALA A 46 3.19 20.14 9.94
N LEU A 47 4.37 20.50 9.42
CA LEU A 47 5.04 21.77 9.72
C LEU A 47 4.24 22.99 9.22
N LEU A 48 3.69 22.93 8.01
CA LEU A 48 2.96 24.05 7.42
C LEU A 48 1.51 24.19 7.90
N ASN A 49 0.89 23.10 8.36
CA ASN A 49 -0.47 23.10 8.91
C ASN A 49 -0.51 23.02 10.44
N HIS A 50 0.62 23.27 11.12
CA HIS A 50 0.67 23.20 12.56
C HIS A 50 -0.27 24.24 13.21
N GLY A 51 -1.14 23.80 14.13
CA GLY A 51 -2.09 24.69 14.81
C GLY A 51 -3.37 25.02 14.03
N THR A 52 -3.59 24.41 12.86
CA THR A 52 -4.86 24.53 12.12
C THR A 52 -5.76 23.31 12.35
N PRO A 53 -7.09 23.42 12.14
CA PRO A 53 -8.00 22.27 12.21
C PRO A 53 -7.70 21.15 11.20
N THR A 54 -6.84 21.41 10.22
CA THR A 54 -6.44 20.45 9.18
C THR A 54 -5.11 19.74 9.49
N ALA A 55 -4.51 19.96 10.66
CA ALA A 55 -3.24 19.32 11.05
C ALA A 55 -3.28 17.79 10.98
N ASP A 56 -4.43 17.18 11.28
CA ASP A 56 -4.66 15.73 11.20
C ASP A 56 -4.70 15.19 9.76
N GLY A 57 -4.55 16.05 8.75
CA GLY A 57 -4.54 15.68 7.34
C GLY A 57 -3.19 15.15 6.81
N ALA A 58 -2.18 14.96 7.66
CA ALA A 58 -0.82 14.60 7.24
C ALA A 58 -0.73 13.27 6.45
N GLY A 59 -1.72 12.37 6.58
CA GLY A 59 -1.84 11.15 5.78
C GLY A 59 -2.22 11.38 4.31
N ILE A 60 -2.84 12.51 3.97
CA ILE A 60 -3.30 12.83 2.59
C ILE A 60 -2.13 12.93 1.60
N PRO A 61 -1.08 13.75 1.84
CA PRO A 61 0.05 13.85 0.91
C PRO A 61 0.94 12.59 0.90
N MET A 62 0.70 11.66 1.82
CA MET A 62 1.40 10.39 1.90
C MET A 62 0.88 9.38 0.87
N ALA A 63 -0.42 9.40 0.53
CA ALA A 63 -1.04 8.41 -0.37
C ALA A 63 -0.49 8.48 -1.81
N THR A 64 -0.05 7.35 -2.37
CA THR A 64 0.33 7.21 -3.79
C THR A 64 -0.72 6.39 -4.54
N ASP A 65 -1.17 6.86 -5.71
CA ASP A 65 -2.04 6.05 -6.57
C ASP A 65 -1.20 5.13 -7.48
N ILE A 66 -1.04 3.88 -7.04
CA ILE A 66 -0.32 2.85 -7.80
C ILE A 66 -0.96 2.56 -9.16
N ALA A 67 -2.28 2.65 -9.30
CA ALA A 67 -2.97 2.36 -10.55
C ALA A 67 -2.66 3.43 -11.60
N PHE A 68 -2.56 4.69 -11.18
CA PHE A 68 -2.09 5.78 -12.03
C PHE A 68 -0.63 5.60 -12.44
N ALA A 69 0.26 5.30 -11.49
CA ALA A 69 1.68 5.10 -11.76
C ALA A 69 1.94 3.94 -12.76
N ILE A 70 1.28 2.80 -12.56
CA ILE A 70 1.37 1.66 -13.49
C ILE A 70 0.70 2.00 -14.84
N GLY A 71 -0.39 2.77 -14.85
CA GLY A 71 -1.05 3.24 -16.07
C GLY A 71 -0.12 4.08 -16.95
N VAL A 72 0.60 5.03 -16.35
CA VAL A 72 1.61 5.84 -17.06
C VAL A 72 2.75 4.95 -17.55
N LEU A 73 3.25 4.03 -16.72
CA LEU A 73 4.32 3.10 -17.09
C LEU A 73 3.94 2.20 -18.27
N ALA A 74 2.67 1.78 -18.35
CA ALA A 74 2.13 1.00 -19.46
C ALA A 74 2.03 1.82 -20.75
N LEU A 75 1.67 3.11 -20.66
CA LEU A 75 1.64 4.03 -21.81
C LEU A 75 3.03 4.30 -22.39
N LEU A 76 4.07 4.33 -21.56
CA LEU A 76 5.45 4.50 -22.01
C LEU A 76 6.02 3.23 -22.70
N GLY A 77 5.35 2.08 -22.56
CA GLY A 77 5.64 0.85 -23.28
C GLY A 77 7.08 0.35 -23.08
N ASP A 78 7.79 0.16 -24.19
CA ASP A 78 9.14 -0.42 -24.22
C ASP A 78 10.25 0.60 -23.95
N ARG A 79 9.92 1.89 -23.84
CA ARG A 79 10.92 2.94 -23.55
C ARG A 79 11.48 2.88 -22.13
N VAL A 80 10.83 2.12 -21.24
CA VAL A 80 11.23 2.01 -19.84
C VAL A 80 11.91 0.67 -19.59
N PRO A 81 13.16 0.67 -19.06
CA PRO A 81 13.88 -0.56 -18.73
C PRO A 81 13.10 -1.46 -17.78
N LEU A 82 13.20 -2.78 -17.96
CA LEU A 82 12.55 -3.77 -17.10
C LEU A 82 12.92 -3.57 -15.62
N ALA A 83 14.18 -3.26 -15.32
CA ALA A 83 14.65 -2.97 -13.97
C ALA A 83 13.89 -1.81 -13.31
N LEU A 84 13.55 -0.76 -14.06
CA LEU A 84 12.80 0.39 -13.55
C LEU A 84 11.33 0.02 -13.26
N LYS A 85 10.73 -0.83 -14.11
CA LYS A 85 9.36 -1.32 -13.90
C LYS A 85 9.25 -2.13 -12.60
N ILE A 86 10.22 -3.01 -12.36
CA ILE A 86 10.25 -3.82 -11.14
C ILE A 86 10.53 -2.94 -9.92
N PHE A 87 11.49 -2.02 -9.99
CA PHE A 87 11.78 -1.08 -8.90
C PHE A 87 10.56 -0.23 -8.52
N LEU A 88 9.86 0.35 -9.50
CA LEU A 88 8.67 1.18 -9.26
C LEU A 88 7.51 0.36 -8.68
N THR A 89 7.37 -0.90 -9.08
CA THR A 89 6.36 -1.80 -8.52
C THR A 89 6.67 -2.11 -7.06
N ALA A 90 7.91 -2.46 -6.73
CA ALA A 90 8.35 -2.71 -5.37
C ALA A 90 8.24 -1.46 -4.47
N LEU A 91 8.62 -0.29 -4.99
CA LEU A 91 8.46 1.00 -4.31
C LEU A 91 6.99 1.27 -3.98
N ALA A 92 6.09 1.09 -4.94
CA ALA A 92 4.68 1.38 -4.76
C ALA A 92 4.00 0.40 -3.78
N VAL A 93 4.36 -0.89 -3.82
CA VAL A 93 3.87 -1.87 -2.84
C VAL A 93 4.34 -1.52 -1.42
N MET A 94 5.61 -1.13 -1.26
CA MET A 94 6.15 -0.71 0.05
C MET A 94 5.49 0.57 0.57
N ASP A 95 5.24 1.55 -0.30
CA ASP A 95 4.55 2.80 0.04
C ASP A 95 3.10 2.55 0.47
N ASP A 96 2.34 1.71 -0.25
CA ASP A 96 0.95 1.34 0.10
C ASP A 96 0.86 0.63 1.46
N LEU A 97 1.82 -0.27 1.75
CA LEU A 97 1.91 -0.98 3.03
C LEU A 97 2.32 -0.05 4.17
N GLY A 98 3.25 0.86 3.91
CA GLY A 98 3.58 1.90 4.87
C GLY A 98 2.35 2.75 5.17
N ALA A 99 1.61 3.19 4.14
CA ALA A 99 0.47 4.07 4.29
C ALA A 99 -0.65 3.44 5.12
N ILE A 100 -1.01 2.19 4.83
CA ILE A 100 -2.01 1.46 5.62
C ILE A 100 -1.56 1.24 7.06
N LEU A 101 -0.28 0.97 7.32
CA LEU A 101 0.25 0.79 8.69
C LEU A 101 0.23 2.10 9.47
N THR A 102 0.63 3.22 8.86
CA THR A 102 0.55 4.54 9.47
C THR A 102 -0.89 4.89 9.80
N ILE A 103 -1.82 4.72 8.85
CA ILE A 103 -3.24 4.98 9.10
C ILE A 103 -3.77 4.08 10.22
N ALA A 104 -3.37 2.81 10.25
CA ALA A 104 -3.77 1.88 11.30
C ALA A 104 -3.25 2.27 12.69
N ILE A 105 -2.04 2.81 12.81
CA ILE A 105 -1.46 3.17 14.11
C ILE A 105 -2.00 4.52 14.60
N PHE A 106 -2.07 5.52 13.72
CA PHE A 106 -2.40 6.90 14.10
C PHE A 106 -3.89 7.21 14.11
N TYR A 107 -4.73 6.46 13.37
CA TYR A 107 -6.16 6.73 13.22
C TYR A 107 -7.05 5.59 13.72
N SER A 108 -6.53 4.69 14.57
CA SER A 108 -7.36 3.72 15.27
C SER A 108 -7.98 4.34 16.51
N HIS A 109 -9.30 4.45 16.54
CA HIS A 109 -10.08 4.90 17.69
C HIS A 109 -10.99 3.76 18.17
N ASP A 110 -11.23 3.69 19.49
CA ASP A 110 -12.13 2.73 20.15
C ASP A 110 -11.79 1.24 19.93
N LEU A 111 -10.61 0.82 20.40
CA LEU A 111 -10.18 -0.56 20.31
C LEU A 111 -11.03 -1.50 21.18
N ASN A 112 -11.71 -2.45 20.54
CA ASN A 112 -12.37 -3.56 21.23
C ASN A 112 -11.45 -4.78 21.28
N TRP A 113 -10.82 -4.96 22.44
CA TRP A 113 -9.86 -6.04 22.71
C TRP A 113 -10.42 -7.45 22.52
N ALA A 114 -11.72 -7.66 22.75
CA ALA A 114 -12.34 -8.98 22.56
C ALA A 114 -12.37 -9.37 21.08
N PHE A 115 -12.81 -8.45 20.21
CA PHE A 115 -12.80 -8.68 18.76
C PHE A 115 -11.37 -8.75 18.21
N LEU A 116 -10.44 -7.96 18.76
CA LEU A 116 -9.02 -8.02 18.37
C LEU A 116 -8.38 -9.37 18.73
N GLY A 117 -8.65 -9.88 19.94
CA GLY A 117 -8.20 -11.21 20.36
C GLY A 117 -8.77 -12.32 19.48
N GLY A 118 -10.06 -12.22 19.12
CA GLY A 118 -10.70 -13.12 18.16
C GLY A 118 -10.05 -13.08 16.78
N ALA A 119 -9.74 -11.88 16.27
CA ALA A 119 -9.06 -11.70 14.98
C ALA A 119 -7.67 -12.33 14.98
N MET A 120 -6.89 -12.12 16.05
CA MET A 120 -5.56 -12.71 16.22
C MET A 120 -5.62 -14.23 16.36
N GLY A 121 -6.60 -14.76 17.10
CA GLY A 121 -6.83 -16.20 17.20
C GLY A 121 -7.16 -16.83 15.84
N LEU A 122 -8.06 -16.21 15.07
CA LEU A 122 -8.41 -16.66 13.73
C LEU A 122 -7.22 -16.58 12.75
N PHE A 123 -6.42 -15.52 12.83
CA PHE A 123 -5.18 -15.41 12.08
C PHE A 123 -4.19 -16.53 12.45
N GLY A 124 -4.09 -16.88 13.72
CA GLY A 124 -3.32 -18.04 14.19
C GLY A 124 -3.81 -19.35 13.59
N VAL A 125 -5.14 -19.56 13.53
CA VAL A 125 -5.75 -20.74 12.87
C VAL A 125 -5.41 -20.78 11.38
N LEU A 126 -5.50 -19.65 10.68
CA LEU A 126 -5.12 -19.54 9.27
C LEU A 126 -3.62 -19.88 9.07
N GLY A 127 -2.76 -19.40 9.96
CA GLY A 127 -1.34 -19.75 9.98
C GLY A 127 -1.09 -21.23 10.26
N LEU A 128 -1.87 -21.85 11.17
CA LEU A 128 -1.79 -23.28 11.44
C LEU A 128 -2.23 -24.11 10.22
N LEU A 129 -3.30 -23.74 9.53
CA LEU A 129 -3.73 -24.37 8.28
C LEU A 129 -2.62 -24.30 7.21
N ASN A 130 -1.92 -23.17 7.14
CA ASN A 130 -0.78 -22.99 6.23
C ASN A 130 0.35 -23.95 6.60
N ARG A 131 0.69 -24.06 7.89
CA ARG A 131 1.71 -25.00 8.41
C ARG A 131 1.33 -26.47 8.17
N LEU A 132 0.06 -26.81 8.30
CA LEU A 132 -0.50 -28.14 7.99
C LEU A 132 -0.59 -28.42 6.49
N LYS A 133 -0.09 -27.51 5.65
CA LYS A 133 -0.06 -27.62 4.18
C LYS A 133 -1.45 -27.79 3.56
N VAL A 134 -2.47 -27.16 4.14
CA VAL A 134 -3.81 -27.14 3.56
C VAL A 134 -3.83 -26.22 2.34
N MET A 135 -3.82 -26.79 1.13
CA MET A 135 -3.69 -26.02 -0.12
C MET A 135 -5.02 -25.56 -0.75
N ARG A 136 -6.14 -25.68 -0.01
CA ARG A 136 -7.49 -25.36 -0.52
C ARG A 136 -7.87 -23.91 -0.20
N LEU A 137 -7.77 -23.02 -1.19
CA LEU A 137 -8.14 -21.59 -1.04
C LEU A 137 -9.60 -21.38 -0.62
N ALA A 138 -10.51 -22.28 -1.00
CA ALA A 138 -11.91 -22.23 -0.61
C ALA A 138 -12.14 -22.23 0.92
N ILE A 139 -11.14 -22.65 1.70
CA ILE A 139 -11.16 -22.60 3.17
C ILE A 139 -10.71 -21.22 3.68
N TYR A 140 -9.70 -20.63 3.05
CA TYR A 140 -9.11 -19.35 3.46
C TYR A 140 -10.03 -18.17 3.18
N LEU A 141 -10.75 -18.15 2.05
CA LEU A 141 -11.65 -17.05 1.68
C LEU A 141 -12.75 -16.77 2.73
N PRO A 142 -13.58 -17.76 3.13
CA PRO A 142 -14.62 -17.52 4.13
C PRO A 142 -14.03 -17.15 5.50
N LEU A 143 -12.93 -17.78 5.92
CA LEU A 143 -12.21 -17.39 7.14
C LEU A 143 -11.66 -15.96 7.05
N GLY A 144 -11.23 -15.53 5.86
CA GLY A 144 -10.84 -14.16 5.57
C GLY A 144 -11.98 -13.15 5.73
N VAL A 145 -13.21 -13.51 5.34
CA VAL A 145 -14.40 -12.68 5.58
C VAL A 145 -14.69 -12.55 7.07
N VAL A 146 -14.54 -13.64 7.83
CA VAL A 146 -14.67 -13.59 9.30
C VAL A 146 -13.58 -12.72 9.91
N LEU A 147 -12.32 -12.84 9.45
CA LEU A 147 -11.21 -11.99 9.90
C LEU A 147 -11.47 -10.51 9.61
N TRP A 148 -12.00 -10.21 8.43
CA TRP A 148 -12.40 -8.85 8.05
C TRP A 148 -13.47 -8.29 8.98
N TYR A 149 -14.50 -9.07 9.29
CA TYR A 149 -15.56 -8.68 10.22
C TYR A 149 -15.02 -8.42 11.63
N LEU A 150 -14.15 -9.30 12.14
CA LEU A 150 -13.54 -9.14 13.47
C LEU A 150 -12.66 -7.90 13.54
N MET A 151 -11.87 -7.61 12.49
CA MET A 151 -11.07 -6.37 12.42
C MET A 151 -11.96 -5.12 12.37
N MET A 152 -13.02 -5.14 11.56
CA MET A 152 -13.96 -4.01 11.49
C MET A 152 -14.62 -3.73 12.85
N ARG A 153 -14.91 -4.77 13.64
CA ARG A 153 -15.51 -4.65 14.98
C ARG A 153 -14.50 -4.35 16.08
N SER A 154 -13.20 -4.54 15.84
CA SER A 154 -12.15 -4.29 16.82
C SER A 154 -11.69 -2.84 16.87
N GLY A 155 -12.19 -1.97 15.98
CA GLY A 155 -11.70 -0.59 15.82
C GLY A 155 -10.43 -0.50 14.96
N VAL A 156 -9.90 -1.65 14.52
CA VAL A 156 -8.76 -1.70 13.60
C VAL A 156 -9.24 -1.58 12.16
N HIS A 157 -8.42 -1.00 11.29
CA HIS A 157 -8.73 -0.86 9.89
C HIS A 157 -8.97 -2.23 9.22
N ALA A 158 -10.19 -2.42 8.71
CA ALA A 158 -10.61 -3.66 8.08
C ALA A 158 -9.78 -4.01 6.82
N THR A 159 -9.04 -3.06 6.26
CA THR A 159 -8.11 -3.27 5.14
C THR A 159 -6.92 -4.16 5.50
N ILE A 160 -6.46 -4.12 6.76
CA ILE A 160 -5.32 -4.92 7.25
C ILE A 160 -5.63 -6.41 7.16
N SER A 161 -6.89 -6.81 7.37
CA SER A 161 -7.32 -8.21 7.23
C SER A 161 -7.00 -8.80 5.86
N GLY A 162 -7.02 -7.98 4.79
CA GLY A 162 -6.66 -8.42 3.44
C GLY A 162 -5.19 -8.77 3.33
N VAL A 163 -4.31 -7.93 3.89
CA VAL A 163 -2.86 -8.17 3.93
C VAL A 163 -2.55 -9.41 4.78
N LEU A 164 -3.14 -9.52 5.97
CA LEU A 164 -2.96 -10.68 6.84
C LEU A 164 -3.41 -11.98 6.16
N LEU A 165 -4.58 -11.97 5.52
CA LEU A 165 -5.07 -13.13 4.78
C LEU A 165 -4.11 -13.53 3.65
N ALA A 166 -3.50 -12.56 2.95
CA ALA A 166 -2.52 -12.84 1.92
C ALA A 166 -1.34 -13.66 2.46
N PHE A 167 -0.72 -13.20 3.56
CA PHE A 167 0.40 -13.89 4.21
C PHE A 167 0.05 -15.28 4.77
N ALA A 168 -1.23 -15.52 5.08
CA ALA A 168 -1.68 -16.82 5.53
C ALA A 168 -1.90 -17.82 4.38
N ILE A 169 -2.11 -17.35 3.15
CA ILE A 169 -2.36 -18.22 2.00
C ILE A 169 -1.02 -18.84 1.53
N PRO A 170 -0.93 -20.16 1.34
CA PRO A 170 0.32 -20.81 0.92
C PRO A 170 0.78 -20.38 -0.48
N PHE A 171 1.98 -19.79 -0.55
CA PHE A 171 2.64 -19.32 -1.77
C PHE A 171 2.78 -20.37 -2.90
N ARG A 172 2.93 -21.66 -2.56
CA ARG A 172 3.30 -22.75 -3.48
C ARG A 172 2.30 -23.00 -4.64
N ARG A 173 1.13 -22.35 -4.64
CA ARG A 173 0.12 -22.43 -5.70
C ARG A 173 -0.04 -21.18 -6.56
N TRP A 174 0.75 -20.12 -6.36
CA TRP A 174 0.67 -18.88 -7.17
C TRP A 174 0.69 -19.14 -8.69
N ARG A 175 1.41 -20.18 -9.14
CA ARG A 175 1.47 -20.60 -10.57
C ARG A 175 0.13 -21.07 -11.16
N ARG A 176 -0.85 -21.48 -10.33
CA ARG A 176 -2.21 -21.93 -10.73
C ARG A 176 -3.32 -20.92 -10.34
N THR A 177 -2.99 -19.84 -9.63
CA THR A 177 -3.91 -18.79 -9.12
C THR A 177 -4.19 -17.69 -10.15
N LYS A 178 -3.74 -17.83 -11.41
CA LYS A 178 -4.11 -16.88 -12.48
C LYS A 178 -5.63 -16.72 -12.65
N SER A 179 -6.44 -17.71 -12.25
CA SER A 179 -7.91 -17.62 -12.32
C SER A 179 -8.52 -16.74 -11.23
N LEU A 180 -7.92 -16.70 -10.03
CA LEU A 180 -8.43 -15.92 -8.89
C LEU A 180 -7.89 -14.50 -8.89
N VAL A 181 -6.67 -14.25 -9.37
CA VAL A 181 -6.23 -12.89 -9.71
C VAL A 181 -7.16 -12.32 -10.77
N ARG A 182 -7.51 -13.11 -11.80
CA ARG A 182 -8.50 -12.69 -12.81
C ARG A 182 -9.91 -12.53 -12.25
N ALA A 183 -10.36 -13.40 -11.34
CA ALA A 183 -11.70 -13.31 -10.74
C ALA A 183 -11.80 -12.14 -9.74
N ALA A 184 -10.80 -11.94 -8.89
CA ALA A 184 -10.72 -10.82 -7.96
C ALA A 184 -10.47 -9.51 -8.69
N ALA A 185 -9.68 -9.49 -9.77
CA ALA A 185 -9.57 -8.33 -10.66
C ALA A 185 -10.90 -8.04 -11.37
N ARG A 186 -11.65 -9.07 -11.81
CA ARG A 186 -13.00 -8.89 -12.36
C ARG A 186 -13.99 -8.37 -11.32
N ILE A 187 -13.94 -8.88 -10.09
CA ILE A 187 -14.79 -8.41 -8.99
C ILE A 187 -14.39 -6.98 -8.61
N ALA A 188 -13.10 -6.68 -8.47
CA ALA A 188 -12.58 -5.35 -8.18
C ALA A 188 -12.85 -4.34 -9.31
N GLN A 189 -12.77 -4.76 -10.58
CA GLN A 189 -13.18 -3.95 -11.73
C GLN A 189 -14.70 -3.78 -11.76
N ALA A 190 -15.48 -4.84 -11.50
CA ALA A 190 -16.94 -4.77 -11.46
C ALA A 190 -17.46 -3.94 -10.28
N SER A 191 -16.81 -4.01 -9.13
CA SER A 191 -17.17 -3.24 -7.92
C SER A 191 -16.58 -1.84 -7.94
N GLY A 192 -15.35 -1.67 -8.43
CA GLY A 192 -14.61 -0.40 -8.47
C GLY A 192 -15.07 0.53 -9.59
N LEU A 193 -15.29 0.03 -10.81
CA LEU A 193 -15.80 0.87 -11.92
C LEU A 193 -17.27 1.21 -11.75
N ARG A 194 -18.08 0.36 -11.09
CA ARG A 194 -19.50 0.68 -10.84
C ARG A 194 -19.69 1.55 -9.61
N HIS A 195 -19.00 1.34 -8.49
CA HIS A 195 -19.25 2.17 -7.28
C HIS A 195 -18.50 3.50 -7.29
N HIS A 196 -17.31 3.63 -7.87
CA HIS A 196 -16.64 4.94 -7.98
C HIS A 196 -17.24 5.81 -9.10
N ALA A 197 -17.87 5.22 -10.12
CA ALA A 197 -18.68 5.96 -11.08
C ALA A 197 -20.09 6.25 -10.55
N ALA A 198 -20.74 5.32 -9.84
CA ALA A 198 -22.10 5.51 -9.32
C ALA A 198 -22.19 6.43 -8.09
N LEU A 199 -21.20 6.43 -7.20
CA LEU A 199 -21.13 7.42 -6.11
C LEU A 199 -20.75 8.82 -6.61
N ARG A 200 -20.34 8.95 -7.87
CA ARG A 200 -20.11 10.22 -8.57
C ARG A 200 -21.27 10.60 -9.51
N SER A 201 -22.22 9.70 -9.76
CA SER A 201 -23.39 9.96 -10.59
C SER A 201 -24.59 10.38 -9.74
N GLY A 202 -24.68 11.68 -9.50
CA GLY A 202 -25.80 12.40 -10.12
C GLY A 202 -27.13 12.54 -9.37
N GLU A 203 -27.31 12.06 -8.13
CA GLU A 203 -28.56 12.37 -7.39
C GLU A 203 -28.42 13.42 -6.29
N HIS A 204 -27.22 13.62 -5.71
CA HIS A 204 -26.99 14.66 -4.69
C HIS A 204 -26.40 15.98 -5.22
N LEU A 205 -25.98 16.00 -6.50
CA LEU A 205 -25.37 17.17 -7.15
C LEU A 205 -26.39 18.22 -7.64
N ARG A 206 -27.70 17.96 -7.48
CA ARG A 206 -28.74 18.93 -7.84
C ARG A 206 -29.08 19.91 -6.70
N SER A 207 -28.73 19.60 -5.45
CA SER A 207 -29.06 20.44 -4.28
C SER A 207 -27.88 21.24 -3.72
N VAL A 208 -26.64 20.89 -4.06
CA VAL A 208 -25.43 21.61 -3.63
C VAL A 208 -24.73 22.15 -4.86
N GLY A 209 -24.62 23.48 -4.98
CA GLY A 209 -24.10 24.17 -6.15
C GLY A 209 -22.80 23.54 -6.66
N ALA A 210 -22.86 22.96 -7.87
CA ALA A 210 -21.73 22.26 -8.49
C ALA A 210 -20.47 23.14 -8.57
N GLU A 211 -20.64 24.44 -8.76
CA GLU A 211 -19.58 25.46 -8.68
C GLU A 211 -18.86 25.47 -7.33
N LEU A 212 -19.59 25.38 -6.21
CA LEU A 212 -19.01 25.38 -4.88
C LEU A 212 -18.26 24.08 -4.62
N VAL A 213 -18.82 22.93 -4.99
CA VAL A 213 -18.15 21.62 -4.88
C VAL A 213 -16.88 21.59 -5.73
N ILE A 214 -16.95 22.07 -6.97
CA ILE A 214 -15.80 22.13 -7.88
C ILE A 214 -14.74 23.09 -7.34
N ARG A 215 -15.11 24.29 -6.88
CA ARG A 215 -14.16 25.26 -6.28
C ARG A 215 -13.54 24.72 -4.99
N THR A 216 -14.31 24.02 -4.16
CA THR A 216 -13.83 23.43 -2.92
C THR A 216 -12.87 22.28 -3.21
N LEU A 217 -13.22 21.39 -4.14
CA LEU A 217 -12.34 20.31 -4.61
C LEU A 217 -11.07 20.85 -5.27
N ILE A 218 -11.17 21.85 -6.14
CA ILE A 218 -10.02 22.48 -6.79
C ILE A 218 -9.12 23.15 -5.75
N ARG A 219 -9.69 23.85 -4.76
CA ARG A 219 -8.93 24.50 -3.67
C ARG A 219 -8.26 23.48 -2.75
N TRP A 220 -8.93 22.37 -2.43
CA TRP A 220 -8.37 21.26 -1.67
C TRP A 220 -7.25 20.55 -2.44
N GLN A 221 -7.49 20.25 -3.72
CA GLN A 221 -6.53 19.59 -4.59
C GLN A 221 -5.30 20.47 -4.81
N LEU A 222 -5.46 21.77 -5.09
CA LEU A 222 -4.35 22.74 -5.24
C LEU A 222 -3.60 23.00 -3.94
N GLY A 223 -4.28 22.97 -2.79
CA GLY A 223 -3.65 23.16 -1.48
C GLY A 223 -2.76 21.99 -1.06
N HIS A 224 -3.04 20.76 -1.54
CA HIS A 224 -2.29 19.56 -1.17
C HIS A 224 -1.39 19.02 -2.29
N LEU A 225 -1.64 19.43 -3.55
CA LEU A 225 -0.81 19.13 -4.71
C LEU A 225 0.68 19.42 -4.52
N PRO A 226 1.12 20.60 -4.03
CA PRO A 226 2.54 20.92 -3.97
C PRO A 226 3.30 19.99 -3.01
N PHE A 227 2.66 19.54 -1.94
CA PHE A 227 3.24 18.60 -0.99
C PHE A 227 3.49 17.23 -1.63
N GLY A 228 2.52 16.70 -2.37
CA GLY A 228 2.68 15.42 -3.08
C GLY A 228 3.60 15.51 -4.29
N LEU A 229 3.50 16.59 -5.08
CA LEU A 229 4.23 16.75 -6.34
C LEU A 229 5.71 17.10 -6.14
N VAL A 230 6.04 17.87 -5.10
CA VAL A 230 7.42 18.29 -4.78
C VAL A 230 8.01 17.43 -3.67
N GLY A 231 7.24 17.14 -2.61
CA GLY A 231 7.73 16.42 -1.44
C GLY A 231 8.09 14.96 -1.72
N LYS A 232 7.33 14.25 -2.56
CA LYS A 232 7.61 12.85 -2.91
C LYS A 232 8.91 12.67 -3.71
N PRO A 233 9.14 13.36 -4.84
CA PRO A 233 10.40 13.20 -5.57
C PRO A 233 11.61 13.66 -4.74
N LEU A 234 11.47 14.70 -3.91
CA LEU A 234 12.52 15.11 -2.97
C LEU A 234 12.82 14.03 -1.93
N GLY A 235 11.80 13.47 -1.27
CA GLY A 235 11.97 12.43 -0.26
C GLY A 235 12.58 11.16 -0.83
N ILE A 236 12.11 10.73 -2.00
CA ILE A 236 12.65 9.57 -2.72
C ILE A 236 14.11 9.84 -3.10
N ALA A 237 14.44 11.00 -3.67
CA ALA A 237 15.80 11.33 -4.07
C ALA A 237 16.76 11.42 -2.87
N LEU A 238 16.31 12.03 -1.77
CA LEU A 238 17.12 12.27 -0.58
C LEU A 238 17.44 10.96 0.14
N PHE A 239 16.45 10.09 0.37
CA PHE A 239 16.68 8.79 1.00
C PHE A 239 17.38 7.77 0.08
N SER A 240 17.15 7.84 -1.23
CA SER A 240 17.92 7.04 -2.21
C SER A 240 19.38 7.48 -2.29
N GLY A 241 19.65 8.79 -2.13
CA GLY A 241 21.00 9.37 -2.05
C GLY A 241 21.75 9.00 -0.77
N VAL A 242 21.05 8.82 0.36
CA VAL A 242 21.66 8.29 1.59
C VAL A 242 22.24 6.89 1.35
N ARG A 243 21.61 6.06 0.51
CA ARG A 243 22.17 4.75 0.12
C ARG A 243 23.43 4.88 -0.73
N SER A 244 23.49 5.80 -1.70
CA SER A 244 24.71 5.95 -2.52
C SER A 244 25.90 6.43 -1.68
N LEU A 245 25.64 7.25 -0.65
CA LEU A 245 26.63 7.66 0.34
C LEU A 245 27.03 6.50 1.27
N TRP A 246 26.09 5.70 1.76
CA TRP A 246 26.36 4.54 2.62
C TRP A 246 27.08 3.41 1.89
N VAL A 247 26.66 3.05 0.68
CA VAL A 247 27.32 2.05 -0.17
C VAL A 247 28.70 2.54 -0.60
N GLY A 248 28.85 3.84 -0.91
CA GLY A 248 30.15 4.46 -1.16
C GLY A 248 31.07 4.52 0.07
N ALA A 249 30.52 4.54 1.29
CA ALA A 249 31.28 4.45 2.53
C ALA A 249 31.69 3.01 2.88
N LEU A 250 30.83 2.01 2.57
CA LEU A 250 31.12 0.58 2.74
C LEU A 250 32.14 0.07 1.71
N CYS A 251 32.06 0.50 0.45
CA CYS A 251 33.07 0.16 -0.57
C CYS A 251 34.44 0.79 -0.27
N ARG A 252 34.50 1.92 0.45
CA ARG A 252 35.76 2.53 0.91
C ARG A 252 36.39 1.83 2.13
N ARG A 253 35.70 0.87 2.75
CA ARG A 253 36.20 0.10 3.90
C ARG A 253 36.51 -1.37 3.57
N ALA A 254 36.41 -1.79 2.31
CA ALA A 254 36.91 -3.10 1.92
C ALA A 254 38.46 -3.03 1.85
N PRO A 255 39.21 -3.78 2.68
CA PRO A 255 40.65 -3.87 2.50
C PRO A 255 40.93 -4.49 1.14
N ALA A 256 41.84 -3.88 0.38
CA ALA A 256 42.40 -4.46 -0.83
C ALA A 256 43.12 -5.75 -0.43
N SER A 257 42.45 -6.89 -0.53
CA SER A 257 43.11 -8.20 -0.54
C SER A 257 43.75 -8.37 -1.91
N GLY A 258 44.97 -7.83 -2.04
CA GLY A 258 45.89 -8.22 -3.10
C GLY A 258 46.48 -9.59 -2.78
N THR A 259 46.15 -10.56 -3.62
CA THR A 259 46.99 -11.71 -3.97
C THR A 259 46.82 -11.95 -5.45
#